data_AF-A0A2E8EZ15-F1
#
_entry.id   AF-A0A2E8EZ15-F1
#
_cell.length_a   1.000
_cell.length_b   1.000
_cell.length_c   1.000
_cell.angle_alpha   90.00
_cell.angle_beta   90.00
_cell.angle_gamma   90.00
#
_symmetry.space_group_name_H-M   'P 1'
#
loop_
_entity.id
_entity.type
_entity.pdbx_description
1 polymer ?
#
loop_
_entity_poly.entity_id
_entity_poly.type
_entity_poly.pdbx_seq_one_letter_code
_entity_poly.pdbx_strand_id
1 'polypeptide(L)'
;MLQISTFSLVGDWESAFEYSDRYITRFSDDAGALAQRSLMEYELGNPGQGQHYLERYLQAIQTAMDFHAIIHINFINLTDQVTGQEHLEETRARAQVMLSPSQNYPALQAVARFALGRLAVHSGDRPQASEHYEYLLPHRGSVLWHVDGVVDRLLGLLSQTMGNSDQATAHFEDALALCRKAGYRPELAWTCCDYADMLKERDADGDRARAIALLDESLAISSELGMRPLMERVLSRRDILKA
;
A
#
# COMPACT_ATOMS: atom_id res chain seq x y z
N MET A 1 -17.72 6.12 4.37
CA MET A 1 -16.45 5.85 3.67
C MET A 1 -15.32 6.81 4.07
N LEU A 2 -15.39 8.13 3.77
CA LEU A 2 -14.28 9.08 4.03
C LEU A 2 -13.73 9.06 5.47
N GLN A 3 -14.61 8.88 6.47
CA GLN A 3 -14.21 8.79 7.88
C GLN A 3 -13.40 7.51 8.18
N ILE A 4 -13.70 6.38 7.53
CA ILE A 4 -12.96 5.12 7.69
C ILE A 4 -11.51 5.34 7.25
N SER A 5 -11.30 5.79 6.01
CA SER A 5 -9.96 6.08 5.47
C SER A 5 -9.20 7.13 6.29
N THR A 6 -9.88 8.16 6.80
CA THR A 6 -9.24 9.18 7.64
C THR A 6 -8.66 8.58 8.93
N PHE A 7 -9.43 7.74 9.62
CA PHE A 7 -8.96 7.09 10.85
C PHE A 7 -7.91 6.01 10.58
N SER A 8 -8.10 5.22 9.52
CA SER A 8 -7.12 4.24 9.06
C SER A 8 -5.76 4.88 8.75
N LEU A 9 -5.75 5.99 8.02
CA LEU A 9 -4.52 6.70 7.66
C LEU A 9 -3.71 7.15 8.89
N VAL A 10 -4.37 7.56 9.97
CA VAL A 10 -3.67 7.97 11.21
C VAL A 10 -3.42 6.83 12.19
N GLY A 11 -3.89 5.62 11.88
CA GLY A 11 -3.77 4.43 12.74
C GLY A 11 -4.73 4.43 13.94
N ASP A 12 -5.84 5.18 13.88
CA ASP A 12 -6.92 5.08 14.87
C ASP A 12 -7.84 3.92 14.49
N TRP A 13 -7.36 2.69 14.73
CA TRP A 13 -8.09 1.49 14.35
C TRP A 13 -9.43 1.34 15.08
N GLU A 14 -9.53 1.77 16.34
CA GLU A 14 -10.78 1.69 17.10
C GLU A 14 -11.89 2.48 16.40
N SER A 15 -11.64 3.75 16.09
CA SER A 15 -12.58 4.58 15.34
C SER A 15 -12.82 4.02 13.93
N ALA A 16 -11.76 3.61 13.22
CA ALA A 16 -11.91 3.09 11.85
C ALA A 16 -12.84 1.87 11.78
N PHE A 17 -12.69 0.93 12.73
CA PHE A 17 -13.53 -0.26 12.84
C PHE A 17 -14.97 0.08 13.26
N GLU A 18 -15.17 0.97 14.25
CA GLU A 18 -16.51 1.39 14.67
C GLU A 18 -17.29 2.03 13.50
N TYR A 19 -16.66 2.96 12.78
CA TYR A 19 -17.28 3.60 11.61
C TYR A 19 -17.53 2.60 10.49
N SER A 20 -16.60 1.67 10.26
CA SER A 20 -16.77 0.61 9.27
C SER A 20 -17.97 -0.28 9.60
N ASP A 21 -18.10 -0.74 10.84
CA ASP A 21 -19.20 -1.61 11.28
C ASP A 21 -20.55 -0.91 11.11
N ARG A 22 -20.64 0.35 11.56
CA ARG A 22 -21.86 1.17 11.41
C ARG A 22 -22.22 1.39 9.93
N TYR A 23 -21.23 1.65 9.08
CA TYR A 23 -21.45 1.91 7.67
C TYR A 23 -21.87 0.64 6.92
N ILE A 24 -21.17 -0.48 7.10
CA ILE A 24 -21.49 -1.76 6.46
C ILE A 24 -22.84 -2.29 6.95
N THR A 25 -23.22 -2.05 8.20
CA THR A 25 -24.57 -2.39 8.69
C THR A 25 -25.67 -1.66 7.91
N ARG A 26 -25.41 -0.42 7.48
CA ARG A 26 -26.36 0.41 6.72
C ARG A 26 -26.31 0.14 5.22
N PHE A 27 -25.12 -0.15 4.70
CA PHE A 27 -24.80 -0.33 3.28
C PHE A 27 -23.97 -1.62 3.10
N SER A 28 -24.63 -2.78 3.18
CA SER A 28 -23.97 -4.09 3.25
C SER A 28 -23.15 -4.46 2.03
N ASP A 29 -23.48 -3.86 0.89
CA ASP A 29 -22.93 -4.20 -0.43
C ASP A 29 -22.11 -3.03 -1.01
N ASP A 30 -21.80 -2.01 -0.19
CA ASP A 30 -20.89 -0.93 -0.61
C ASP A 30 -19.47 -1.48 -0.73
N ALA A 31 -19.03 -1.65 -1.97
CA ALA A 31 -17.72 -2.20 -2.28
C ALA A 31 -16.57 -1.39 -1.66
N GLY A 32 -16.67 -0.06 -1.63
CA GLY A 32 -15.62 0.77 -1.04
C GLY A 32 -15.40 0.48 0.44
N ALA A 33 -16.48 0.39 1.20
CA ALA A 33 -16.43 0.05 2.61
C ALA A 33 -15.95 -1.38 2.86
N LEU A 34 -16.39 -2.36 2.05
CA LEU A 34 -15.96 -3.75 2.18
C LEU A 34 -14.45 -3.91 1.90
N ALA A 35 -13.93 -3.24 0.87
CA ALA A 35 -12.50 -3.30 0.54
C ALA A 35 -11.65 -2.60 1.61
N GLN A 36 -12.08 -1.43 2.09
CA GLN A 36 -11.44 -0.76 3.22
C GLN A 36 -11.45 -1.62 4.49
N ARG A 37 -12.55 -2.32 4.76
CA ARG A 37 -12.61 -3.26 5.89
C ARG A 37 -11.64 -4.43 5.73
N SER A 38 -11.62 -5.03 4.55
CA SER A 38 -10.66 -6.10 4.25
C SER A 38 -9.22 -5.64 4.51
N LEU A 39 -8.87 -4.41 4.09
CA LEU A 39 -7.53 -3.85 4.23
C LEU A 39 -7.11 -3.76 5.70
N MET A 40 -7.99 -3.18 6.52
CA MET A 40 -7.76 -3.05 7.96
C MET A 40 -7.58 -4.41 8.65
N GLU A 41 -8.35 -5.42 8.25
CA GLU A 41 -8.21 -6.78 8.81
C GLU A 41 -6.86 -7.40 8.46
N TYR A 42 -6.37 -7.24 7.22
CA TYR A 42 -5.04 -7.72 6.85
C TYR A 42 -3.93 -6.95 7.55
N GLU A 43 -4.00 -5.62 7.65
CA GLU A 43 -3.02 -4.81 8.39
C GLU A 43 -2.85 -5.26 9.84
N LEU A 44 -3.94 -5.68 10.49
CA LEU A 44 -3.93 -6.18 11.87
C LEU A 44 -3.67 -7.70 11.98
N GLY A 45 -3.43 -8.40 10.87
CA GLY A 45 -3.13 -9.84 10.85
C GLY A 45 -4.33 -10.75 11.08
N ASN A 46 -5.52 -10.36 10.62
CA ASN A 46 -6.77 -11.13 10.67
C ASN A 46 -7.15 -11.67 9.27
N PRO A 47 -6.37 -12.59 8.68
CA PRO A 47 -6.55 -13.01 7.28
C PRO A 47 -7.91 -13.66 7.01
N GLY A 48 -8.52 -14.34 7.99
CA GLY A 48 -9.85 -14.93 7.84
C GLY A 48 -10.97 -13.89 7.68
N GLN A 49 -10.90 -12.80 8.46
CA GLN A 49 -11.84 -11.69 8.32
C GLN A 49 -11.54 -10.86 7.07
N GLY A 50 -10.26 -10.61 6.79
CA GLY A 50 -9.82 -9.96 5.55
C GLY A 50 -10.39 -10.67 4.33
N GLN A 51 -10.20 -11.99 4.23
CA GLN A 51 -10.74 -12.82 3.15
C GLN A 51 -12.28 -12.76 3.07
N HIS A 52 -12.98 -12.80 4.21
CA HIS A 52 -14.44 -12.72 4.23
C HIS A 52 -14.96 -11.41 3.60
N TYR A 53 -14.38 -10.27 3.96
CA TYR A 53 -14.77 -8.98 3.39
C TYR A 53 -14.31 -8.82 1.94
N LEU A 54 -13.16 -9.39 1.57
CA LEU A 54 -12.66 -9.46 0.20
C LEU A 54 -13.65 -10.18 -0.74
N GLU A 55 -14.14 -11.35 -0.33
CA GLU A 55 -15.09 -12.14 -1.12
C GLU A 55 -16.42 -11.39 -1.31
N ARG A 56 -16.93 -10.76 -0.23
CA ARG A 56 -18.14 -9.92 -0.31
C ARG A 56 -17.96 -8.74 -1.24
N TYR A 57 -16.81 -8.08 -1.17
CA TYR A 57 -16.47 -7.01 -2.09
C TYR A 57 -16.48 -7.53 -3.54
N LEU A 58 -15.83 -8.68 -3.80
CA LEU A 58 -15.72 -9.25 -5.16
C LEU A 58 -17.09 -9.55 -5.74
N GLN A 59 -18.02 -10.03 -4.92
CA GLN A 59 -19.41 -10.23 -5.31
C GLN A 59 -20.13 -8.90 -5.59
N ALA A 60 -19.92 -7.88 -4.74
CA ALA A 60 -20.53 -6.56 -4.91
C ALA A 60 -20.09 -5.86 -6.21
N ILE A 61 -18.82 -6.03 -6.61
CA ILE A 61 -18.30 -5.41 -7.85
C ILE A 61 -18.69 -6.14 -9.14
N GLN A 62 -19.24 -7.36 -9.08
CA GLN A 62 -19.75 -8.05 -10.28
C GLN A 62 -20.97 -7.36 -10.91
N THR A 63 -21.64 -6.46 -10.17
CA THR A 63 -22.91 -5.83 -10.59
C THR A 63 -22.84 -4.32 -10.76
N ALA A 64 -21.71 -3.67 -10.46
CA ALA A 64 -21.53 -2.22 -10.53
C ALA A 64 -20.30 -1.84 -11.35
N MET A 65 -20.47 -0.93 -12.32
CA MET A 65 -19.38 -0.39 -13.15
C MET A 65 -18.19 0.13 -12.31
N ASP A 66 -17.01 -0.42 -12.59
CA ASP A 66 -15.66 0.19 -12.73
C ASP A 66 -15.08 1.21 -11.72
N PHE A 67 -15.70 1.55 -10.59
CA PHE A 67 -15.03 2.43 -9.60
C PHE A 67 -14.26 1.66 -8.52
N HIS A 68 -14.79 0.50 -8.12
CA HIS A 68 -14.36 -0.15 -6.89
C HIS A 68 -13.34 -1.26 -7.11
N ALA A 69 -13.29 -1.90 -8.28
CA ALA A 69 -12.31 -2.93 -8.69
C ALA A 69 -10.84 -2.52 -8.42
N ILE A 70 -10.59 -1.22 -8.34
CA ILE A 70 -9.29 -0.63 -8.03
C ILE A 70 -8.85 -0.82 -6.57
N ILE A 71 -9.79 -0.78 -5.62
CA ILE A 71 -9.47 -0.89 -4.19
C ILE A 71 -8.88 -2.28 -3.88
N HIS A 72 -9.20 -3.28 -4.72
CA HIS A 72 -8.57 -4.60 -4.70
C HIS A 72 -7.09 -4.62 -5.08
N ILE A 73 -6.63 -3.66 -5.87
CA ILE A 73 -5.25 -3.69 -6.37
C ILE A 73 -4.23 -3.34 -5.28
N ASN A 74 -4.69 -2.80 -4.15
CA ASN A 74 -3.83 -2.59 -2.98
C ASN A 74 -3.47 -3.87 -2.22
N PHE A 75 -4.24 -4.93 -2.39
CA PHE A 75 -4.06 -6.15 -1.60
C PHE A 75 -2.83 -6.95 -1.99
N ILE A 76 -2.37 -6.83 -3.23
CA ILE A 76 -1.33 -7.68 -3.80
C ILE A 76 0.02 -7.62 -3.07
N ASN A 77 0.27 -6.60 -2.24
CA ASN A 77 1.60 -6.37 -1.69
C ASN A 77 1.61 -6.03 -0.19
N LEU A 78 0.50 -6.20 0.56
CA LEU A 78 0.54 -6.11 2.04
C LEU A 78 0.88 -7.45 2.69
N THR A 79 0.66 -8.55 1.98
CA THR A 79 1.06 -9.88 2.42
C THR A 79 1.76 -10.57 1.26
N ASP A 80 3.09 -10.65 1.32
CA ASP A 80 3.89 -11.65 0.59
C ASP A 80 3.36 -13.09 0.83
N GLN A 81 2.44 -13.27 1.78
CA GLN A 81 1.90 -14.53 2.26
C GLN A 81 0.57 -15.02 1.64
N VAL A 82 -0.17 -14.26 0.82
CA VAL A 82 -1.59 -14.65 0.53
C VAL A 82 -2.00 -14.79 -0.93
N THR A 83 -1.37 -14.13 -1.91
CA THR A 83 -1.89 -14.16 -3.30
C THR A 83 -1.04 -15.00 -4.26
N GLY A 84 -1.62 -16.11 -4.74
CA GLY A 84 -1.08 -16.87 -5.87
C GLY A 84 -1.10 -16.06 -7.17
N GLN A 85 -0.30 -16.49 -8.17
CA GLN A 85 -0.13 -15.81 -9.47
C GLN A 85 -1.44 -15.43 -10.18
N GLU A 86 -2.50 -16.19 -10.00
CA GLU A 86 -3.83 -15.93 -10.57
C GLU A 86 -4.40 -14.56 -10.18
N HIS A 87 -4.23 -14.15 -8.92
CA HIS A 87 -4.75 -12.88 -8.42
C HIS A 87 -3.96 -11.68 -8.99
N LEU A 88 -2.67 -11.88 -9.28
CA LEU A 88 -1.82 -10.87 -9.94
C LEU A 88 -2.29 -10.60 -11.36
N GLU A 89 -2.59 -11.65 -12.13
CA GLU A 89 -3.06 -11.54 -13.51
C GLU A 89 -4.47 -10.93 -13.59
N GLU A 90 -5.39 -11.34 -12.71
CA GLU A 90 -6.73 -10.76 -12.63
C GLU A 90 -6.67 -9.25 -12.36
N THR A 91 -5.77 -8.86 -11.46
CA THR A 91 -5.56 -7.46 -11.10
C THR A 91 -5.00 -6.66 -12.26
N ARG A 92 -3.99 -7.20 -12.95
CA ARG A 92 -3.44 -6.57 -14.15
C ARG A 92 -4.52 -6.36 -15.22
N ALA A 93 -5.31 -7.40 -15.50
CA ALA A 93 -6.37 -7.34 -16.50
C ALA A 93 -7.41 -6.26 -16.16
N ARG A 94 -7.84 -6.18 -14.89
CA ARG A 94 -8.80 -5.16 -14.44
C ARG A 94 -8.23 -3.75 -14.53
N ALA A 95 -7.00 -3.53 -14.05
CA ALA A 95 -6.37 -2.22 -14.13
C ALA A 95 -6.22 -1.73 -15.57
N GLN A 96 -5.92 -2.62 -16.52
CA GLN A 96 -5.81 -2.27 -17.94
C GLN A 96 -7.13 -1.83 -18.56
N VAL A 97 -8.27 -2.44 -18.18
CA VAL A 97 -9.60 -1.99 -18.63
C VAL A 97 -9.86 -0.54 -18.23
N MET A 98 -9.36 -0.13 -17.07
CA MET A 98 -9.55 1.22 -16.52
C MET A 98 -8.67 2.28 -17.16
N LEU A 99 -7.59 1.86 -17.81
CA LEU A 99 -6.75 2.72 -18.63
C LEU A 99 -7.26 2.83 -20.08
N SER A 100 -8.38 2.17 -20.41
CA SER A 100 -8.96 2.26 -21.75
C SER A 100 -9.44 3.69 -22.08
N PRO A 101 -9.29 4.17 -23.33
CA PRO A 101 -9.70 5.52 -23.74
C PRO A 101 -11.18 5.84 -23.48
N SER A 102 -12.03 4.81 -23.41
CA SER A 102 -13.46 4.91 -23.09
C SER A 102 -13.75 5.23 -21.62
N GLN A 103 -12.78 5.05 -20.71
CA GLN A 103 -12.91 5.23 -19.27
C GLN A 103 -12.02 6.40 -18.80
N ASN A 104 -12.36 7.64 -19.21
CA ASN A 104 -11.53 8.81 -18.91
C ASN A 104 -11.90 9.50 -17.58
N TYR A 105 -11.61 8.83 -16.46
CA TYR A 105 -11.72 9.41 -15.12
C TYR A 105 -10.32 9.60 -14.51
N PRO A 106 -9.78 10.83 -14.42
CA PRO A 106 -8.39 11.06 -13.99
C PRO A 106 -8.05 10.45 -12.62
N ALA A 107 -8.99 10.49 -11.67
CA ALA A 107 -8.81 9.87 -10.36
C ALA A 107 -8.65 8.34 -10.48
N LEU A 108 -9.43 7.68 -11.35
CA LEU A 108 -9.35 6.22 -11.53
C LEU A 108 -8.06 5.81 -12.24
N GLN A 109 -7.57 6.63 -13.17
CA GLN A 109 -6.29 6.37 -13.81
C GLN A 109 -5.13 6.43 -12.82
N ALA A 110 -5.08 7.45 -11.94
CA ALA A 110 -4.03 7.54 -10.93
C ALA A 110 -4.01 6.32 -10.01
N VAL A 111 -5.19 5.86 -9.60
CA VAL A 111 -5.25 4.69 -8.74
C VAL A 111 -4.92 3.39 -9.49
N ALA A 112 -5.37 3.22 -10.73
CA ALA A 112 -4.98 2.08 -11.59
C ALA A 112 -3.46 2.08 -11.92
N ARG A 113 -2.84 3.25 -12.04
CA ARG A 113 -1.40 3.41 -12.25
C ARG A 113 -0.60 3.12 -10.99
N PHE A 114 -1.09 3.53 -9.82
CA PHE A 114 -0.50 3.17 -8.51
C PHE A 114 -0.47 1.66 -8.32
N ALA A 115 -1.61 1.05 -8.58
CA ALA A 115 -1.87 -0.36 -8.63
C ALA A 115 -0.89 -1.18 -9.50
N LEU A 116 -0.81 -0.85 -10.79
CA LEU A 116 0.09 -1.51 -11.73
C LEU A 116 1.57 -1.21 -11.42
N GLY A 117 1.87 -0.03 -10.89
CA GLY A 117 3.21 0.30 -10.39
C GLY A 117 3.65 -0.65 -9.27
N ARG A 118 2.78 -0.95 -8.31
CA ARG A 118 3.06 -1.96 -7.26
C ARG A 118 3.27 -3.35 -7.84
N LEU A 119 2.52 -3.74 -8.86
CA LEU A 119 2.75 -5.00 -9.58
C LEU A 119 4.12 -5.02 -10.26
N ALA A 120 4.52 -3.92 -10.91
CA ALA A 120 5.82 -3.80 -11.56
C ALA A 120 6.98 -3.91 -10.54
N VAL A 121 6.83 -3.32 -9.35
CA VAL A 121 7.77 -3.47 -8.23
C VAL A 121 7.88 -4.95 -7.83
N HIS A 122 6.74 -5.62 -7.62
CA HIS A 122 6.70 -7.02 -7.20
C HIS A 122 7.36 -7.95 -8.24
N SER A 123 7.12 -7.72 -9.53
CA SER A 123 7.68 -8.54 -10.61
C SER A 123 9.09 -8.11 -11.04
N GLY A 124 9.64 -7.02 -10.50
CA GLY A 124 10.90 -6.44 -10.94
C GLY A 124 10.88 -5.91 -12.39
N ASP A 125 9.70 -5.59 -12.93
CA ASP A 125 9.52 -5.16 -14.32
C ASP A 125 9.95 -3.69 -14.48
N ARG A 126 11.18 -3.47 -14.92
CA ARG A 126 11.76 -2.13 -15.07
C ARG A 126 11.02 -1.25 -16.10
N PRO A 127 10.69 -1.73 -17.31
CA PRO A 127 9.89 -0.95 -18.25
C PRO A 127 8.56 -0.47 -17.66
N GLN A 128 7.78 -1.37 -17.04
CA GLN A 128 6.51 -0.99 -16.41
C GLN A 128 6.74 -0.04 -15.23
N ALA A 129 7.79 -0.27 -14.44
CA ALA A 129 8.12 0.61 -13.33
C ALA A 129 8.38 2.05 -13.80
N SER A 130 9.11 2.22 -14.91
CA SER A 130 9.35 3.52 -15.53
C SER A 130 8.06 4.18 -16.02
N GLU A 131 7.18 3.44 -16.70
CA GLU A 131 5.90 3.97 -17.20
C GLU A 131 5.01 4.48 -16.06
N HIS A 132 4.88 3.70 -14.99
CA HIS A 132 4.07 4.08 -13.84
C HIS A 132 4.72 5.20 -13.01
N TYR A 133 6.04 5.21 -12.91
CA TYR A 133 6.79 6.30 -12.27
C TYR A 133 6.53 7.64 -12.96
N GLU A 134 6.67 7.71 -14.28
CA GLU A 134 6.45 8.95 -15.04
C GLU A 134 5.03 9.48 -14.88
N TYR A 135 4.04 8.58 -14.88
CA TYR A 135 2.65 8.95 -14.67
C TYR A 135 2.39 9.50 -13.27
N LEU A 136 2.97 8.87 -12.23
CA LEU A 136 2.69 9.21 -10.83
C LEU A 136 3.52 10.38 -10.30
N LEU A 137 4.61 10.75 -10.98
CA LEU A 137 5.50 11.83 -10.56
C LEU A 137 4.79 13.19 -10.32
N PRO A 138 3.80 13.61 -11.12
CA PRO A 138 3.02 14.83 -10.84
C PRO A 138 2.19 14.76 -9.55
N HIS A 139 1.96 13.56 -9.01
CA HIS A 139 1.22 13.30 -7.77
C HIS A 139 2.12 13.21 -6.53
N ARG A 140 3.43 13.46 -6.65
CA ARG A 140 4.35 13.51 -5.51
C ARG A 140 3.86 14.44 -4.39
N GLY A 141 4.17 14.12 -3.14
CA GLY A 141 3.74 14.85 -1.96
C GLY A 141 2.24 14.72 -1.65
N SER A 142 1.58 13.67 -2.15
CA SER A 142 0.14 13.45 -1.95
C SER A 142 -0.20 12.03 -1.50
N VAL A 143 -1.44 11.89 -1.01
CA VAL A 143 -2.04 10.60 -0.67
C VAL A 143 -3.18 10.31 -1.64
N LEU A 144 -3.21 9.08 -2.15
CA LEU A 144 -4.35 8.57 -2.88
C LEU A 144 -5.33 7.95 -1.88
N TRP A 145 -6.34 8.71 -1.47
CA TRP A 145 -7.33 8.32 -0.45
C TRP A 145 -8.06 7.00 -0.70
N HIS A 146 -8.21 6.59 -1.96
CA HIS A 146 -8.87 5.31 -2.30
C HIS A 146 -8.01 4.10 -1.96
N VAL A 147 -6.73 4.31 -1.69
CA VAL A 147 -5.73 3.26 -1.45
C VAL A 147 -4.94 3.45 -0.17
N ASP A 148 -5.25 4.52 0.58
CA ASP A 148 -4.53 4.94 1.79
C ASP A 148 -3.00 4.94 1.63
N GLY A 149 -2.54 5.20 0.41
CA GLY A 149 -1.15 5.08 0.01
C GLY A 149 -0.51 6.43 -0.25
N VAL A 150 0.68 6.63 0.31
CA VAL A 150 1.53 7.79 0.00
C VAL A 150 2.22 7.57 -1.33
N VAL A 151 2.02 8.52 -2.27
CA VAL A 151 2.55 8.40 -3.63
C VAL A 151 4.07 8.30 -3.62
N ASP A 152 4.74 9.09 -2.78
CA ASP A 152 6.21 9.11 -2.70
C ASP A 152 6.79 7.76 -2.24
N ARG A 153 6.10 6.99 -1.39
CA ARG A 153 6.55 5.64 -1.02
C ARG A 153 6.61 4.74 -2.26
N LEU A 154 5.57 4.77 -3.09
CA LEU A 154 5.55 3.99 -4.34
C LEU A 154 6.58 4.51 -5.35
N LEU A 155 6.75 5.83 -5.48
CA LEU A 155 7.80 6.39 -6.34
C LEU A 155 9.18 5.92 -5.88
N GLY A 156 9.43 5.84 -4.58
CA GLY A 156 10.67 5.28 -4.01
C GLY A 156 10.91 3.83 -4.41
N LEU A 157 9.89 2.98 -4.27
CA LEU A 157 9.94 1.58 -4.69
C LEU A 157 10.15 1.44 -6.21
N LEU A 158 9.44 2.21 -7.03
CA LEU A 158 9.60 2.19 -8.49
C LEU A 158 11.01 2.62 -8.90
N SER A 159 11.54 3.67 -8.27
CA SER A 159 12.92 4.12 -8.48
C SER A 159 13.93 3.05 -8.13
N GLN A 160 13.73 2.33 -7.03
CA GLN A 160 14.58 1.20 -6.66
C GLN A 160 14.50 0.08 -7.70
N THR A 161 13.29 -0.30 -8.17
CA THR A 161 13.11 -1.29 -9.24
C THR A 161 13.87 -0.90 -10.51
N MET A 162 13.85 0.38 -10.88
CA MET A 162 14.60 0.93 -12.01
C MET A 162 16.13 0.95 -11.80
N GLY A 163 16.61 0.71 -10.57
CA GLY A 163 18.04 0.75 -10.21
C GLY A 163 18.55 2.15 -9.83
N ASN A 164 17.65 3.10 -9.57
CA ASN A 164 17.98 4.50 -9.27
C ASN A 164 17.92 4.76 -7.75
N SER A 165 18.89 4.26 -6.99
CA SER A 165 18.86 4.32 -5.52
C SER A 165 18.87 5.74 -4.91
N ASP A 166 19.49 6.72 -5.59
CA ASP A 166 19.48 8.12 -5.15
C ASP A 166 18.09 8.75 -5.31
N GLN A 167 17.43 8.46 -6.43
CA GLN A 167 16.05 8.88 -6.67
C GLN A 167 15.10 8.20 -5.67
N ALA A 168 15.30 6.91 -5.42
CA ALA A 168 14.53 6.17 -4.42
C ALA A 168 14.69 6.78 -3.02
N THR A 169 15.92 7.12 -2.64
CA THR A 169 16.22 7.80 -1.36
C THR A 169 15.43 9.09 -1.21
N ALA A 170 15.43 9.96 -2.23
CA ALA A 170 14.71 11.24 -2.18
C ALA A 170 13.20 11.03 -1.96
N HIS A 171 12.60 10.09 -2.68
CA HIS A 171 11.16 9.79 -2.56
C HIS A 171 10.80 9.16 -1.21
N PHE A 172 11.63 8.26 -0.67
CA PHE A 172 11.40 7.73 0.67
C PHE A 172 11.48 8.83 1.74
N GLU A 173 12.43 9.76 1.64
CA GLU A 173 12.55 10.88 2.57
C GLU A 173 11.33 11.81 2.52
N ASP A 174 10.85 12.11 1.31
CA ASP A 174 9.63 12.90 1.11
C ASP A 174 8.40 12.18 1.69
N ALA A 175 8.29 10.87 1.49
CA ALA A 175 7.23 10.04 2.09
C ALA A 175 7.28 10.08 3.63
N LEU A 176 8.46 9.91 4.23
CA LEU A 176 8.66 9.99 5.68
C LEU A 176 8.27 11.38 6.21
N ALA A 177 8.69 12.45 5.54
CA ALA A 177 8.38 13.82 5.92
C ALA A 177 6.88 14.10 5.87
N LEU A 178 6.19 13.64 4.80
CA LEU A 178 4.75 13.76 4.67
C LEU A 178 4.02 12.99 5.77
N CYS A 179 4.37 11.73 6.00
CA CYS A 179 3.72 10.90 7.00
C CYS A 179 3.88 11.47 8.41
N ARG A 180 5.08 11.93 8.77
CA ARG A 180 5.33 12.56 10.08
C ARG A 180 4.54 13.84 10.26
N LYS A 181 4.46 14.69 9.22
CA LYS A 181 3.71 15.94 9.26
C LYS A 181 2.20 15.71 9.39
N ALA A 182 1.67 14.72 8.67
CA ALA A 182 0.24 14.45 8.62
C ALA A 182 -0.25 13.47 9.69
N GLY A 183 0.68 12.82 10.41
CA GLY A 183 0.36 11.78 11.39
C GLY A 183 -0.04 10.44 10.76
N TYR A 184 0.40 10.15 9.53
CA TYR A 184 0.05 8.91 8.83
C TYR A 184 0.88 7.73 9.33
N ARG A 185 0.55 7.22 10.51
CA ARG A 185 1.39 6.26 11.26
C ARG A 185 1.56 4.91 10.55
N PRO A 186 0.52 4.25 9.99
CA PRO A 186 0.70 3.00 9.26
C PRO A 186 1.62 3.15 8.04
N GLU A 187 1.40 4.17 7.20
CA GLU A 187 2.25 4.44 6.03
C GLU A 187 3.67 4.85 6.43
N LEU A 188 3.86 5.55 7.56
CA LEU A 188 5.19 5.82 8.11
C LEU A 188 5.94 4.52 8.42
N ALA A 189 5.28 3.56 9.07
CA ALA A 189 5.88 2.28 9.43
C ALA A 189 6.25 1.45 8.19
N TRP A 190 5.35 1.38 7.19
CA TRP A 190 5.63 0.72 5.91
C TRP A 190 6.78 1.39 5.14
N THR A 191 6.77 2.73 5.05
CA THR A 191 7.84 3.51 4.40
C THR A 191 9.20 3.23 5.05
N CYS A 192 9.26 3.18 6.38
CA CYS A 192 10.49 2.87 7.09
C CYS A 192 11.01 1.46 6.77
N CYS A 193 10.13 0.45 6.73
CA CYS A 193 10.52 -0.92 6.40
C CYS A 193 11.02 -1.05 4.96
N ASP A 194 10.30 -0.47 3.99
CA ASP A 194 10.69 -0.53 2.57
C ASP A 194 11.98 0.25 2.31
N TYR A 195 12.17 1.40 2.96
CA TYR A 195 13.41 2.16 2.83
C TYR A 195 14.60 1.40 3.46
N ALA A 196 14.41 0.73 4.59
CA ALA A 196 15.44 -0.11 5.17
C ALA A 196 15.85 -1.27 4.24
N ASP A 197 14.89 -1.88 3.54
CA ASP A 197 15.17 -2.91 2.53
C ASP A 197 16.03 -2.35 1.38
N MET A 198 15.73 -1.15 0.88
CA MET A 198 16.53 -0.50 -0.16
C MET A 198 17.94 -0.13 0.29
N LEU A 199 18.09 0.39 1.51
CA LEU A 199 19.42 0.72 2.06
C LEU A 199 20.29 -0.53 2.24
N LYS A 200 19.69 -1.64 2.66
CA LYS A 200 20.38 -2.93 2.73
C LYS A 200 20.85 -3.39 1.35
N GLU A 201 20.04 -3.21 0.30
CA GLU A 201 20.44 -3.56 -1.07
C GLU A 201 21.51 -2.65 -1.65
N ARG A 202 21.50 -1.35 -1.29
CA ARG A 202 22.50 -0.37 -1.71
C ARG A 202 23.86 -0.62 -1.05
N ASP A 203 23.86 -1.04 0.22
CA ASP A 203 25.03 -1.40 1.03
C ASP A 203 26.18 -0.36 0.99
N ALA A 204 25.84 0.93 1.00
CA ALA A 204 26.83 2.01 1.08
C ALA A 204 27.21 2.32 2.54
N ASP A 205 28.31 3.07 2.72
CA ASP A 205 28.77 3.49 4.04
C ASP A 205 27.66 4.22 4.82
N GLY A 206 27.30 3.67 5.99
CA GLY A 206 26.26 4.21 6.87
C GLY A 206 24.84 3.66 6.62
N ASP A 207 24.61 2.96 5.51
CA ASP A 207 23.29 2.43 5.15
C ASP A 207 22.80 1.40 6.15
N ARG A 208 23.66 0.50 6.62
CA ARG A 208 23.30 -0.50 7.64
C ARG A 208 22.80 0.16 8.93
N ALA A 209 23.50 1.18 9.41
CA ALA A 209 23.12 1.90 10.63
C ALA A 209 21.78 2.61 10.46
N ARG A 210 21.59 3.24 9.29
CA ARG A 210 20.35 3.92 8.94
C ARG A 210 19.17 2.95 8.77
N ALA A 211 19.38 1.80 8.12
CA ALA A 211 18.38 0.76 7.95
C ALA A 211 17.92 0.20 9.31
N ILE A 212 18.85 -0.01 10.26
CA ILE A 212 18.50 -0.43 11.62
C ILE A 212 17.61 0.62 12.30
N ALA A 213 17.97 1.91 12.22
CA ALA A 213 17.17 2.97 12.83
C ALA A 213 15.74 3.05 12.24
N LEU A 214 15.61 2.91 10.92
CA LEU A 214 14.31 2.86 10.24
C LEU A 214 13.48 1.63 10.67
N LEU A 215 14.11 0.45 10.77
CA LEU A 215 13.42 -0.76 11.26
C LEU A 215 12.99 -0.62 12.72
N ASP A 216 13.76 0.06 13.56
CA ASP A 216 13.38 0.32 14.96
C ASP A 216 12.17 1.27 15.03
N GLU A 217 12.12 2.33 14.22
CA GLU A 217 10.94 3.22 14.10
C GLU A 217 9.71 2.45 13.57
N SER A 218 9.89 1.64 12.52
CA SER A 218 8.84 0.79 11.96
C SER A 218 8.29 -0.20 12.99
N LEU A 219 9.16 -0.85 13.77
CA LEU A 219 8.77 -1.80 14.80
C LEU A 219 8.01 -1.12 15.93
N ALA A 220 8.45 0.05 16.38
CA ALA A 220 7.78 0.80 17.44
C ALA A 220 6.33 1.14 17.04
N ILE A 221 6.15 1.73 15.86
CA ILE A 221 4.81 2.12 15.37
C ILE A 221 3.94 0.89 15.13
N SER A 222 4.44 -0.12 14.42
CA SER A 222 3.66 -1.33 14.11
C SER A 222 3.27 -2.11 15.37
N SER A 223 4.11 -2.12 16.41
CA SER A 223 3.78 -2.73 17.71
C SER A 223 2.69 -1.95 18.45
N GLU A 224 2.78 -0.62 18.47
CA GLU A 224 1.75 0.24 19.08
C GLU A 224 0.40 0.11 18.39
N LEU A 225 0.41 -0.07 17.06
CA LEU A 225 -0.77 -0.20 16.22
C LEU A 225 -1.29 -1.64 16.08
N GLY A 226 -0.56 -2.65 16.56
CA GLY A 226 -0.92 -4.06 16.42
C GLY A 226 -0.83 -4.59 14.98
N MET A 227 0.00 -3.99 14.13
CA MET A 227 0.18 -4.35 12.72
C MET A 227 1.05 -5.61 12.57
N ARG A 228 0.51 -6.76 12.98
CA ARG A 228 1.26 -8.03 13.12
C ARG A 228 2.07 -8.45 11.90
N PRO A 229 1.54 -8.41 10.65
CA PRO A 229 2.31 -8.82 9.48
C PRO A 229 3.55 -7.93 9.24
N LEU A 230 3.40 -6.62 9.45
CA LEU A 230 4.53 -5.70 9.35
C LEU A 230 5.55 -5.94 10.46
N MET A 231 5.10 -6.18 11.70
CA MET A 231 5.99 -6.52 12.81
C MET A 231 6.85 -7.75 12.49
N GLU A 232 6.25 -8.82 11.98
CA GLU A 232 6.95 -10.05 11.58
C GLU A 232 7.98 -9.78 10.48
N ARG A 233 7.62 -9.00 9.45
CA ARG A 233 8.54 -8.60 8.38
C ARG A 233 9.72 -7.81 8.95
N VAL A 234 9.47 -6.81 9.79
CA VAL A 234 10.51 -5.97 10.39
C VAL A 234 11.46 -6.78 11.26
N LEU A 235 10.94 -7.69 12.09
CA LEU A 235 11.77 -8.56 12.93
C LEU A 235 12.68 -9.45 12.07
N SER A 236 12.14 -10.06 11.02
CA SER A 236 12.93 -10.85 10.06
C SER A 236 14.08 -10.02 9.43
N ARG A 237 13.82 -8.76 9.04
CA ARG A 237 14.86 -7.89 8.48
C ARG A 237 15.92 -7.49 9.50
N ARG A 238 15.53 -7.24 10.75
CA ARG A 238 16.48 -6.91 11.83
C ARG A 238 17.43 -8.08 12.12
N ASP A 239 16.94 -9.30 12.08
CA ASP A 239 17.77 -10.49 12.28
C ASP A 239 18.81 -10.64 11.16
N ILE A 240 18.40 -10.41 9.92
CA ILE A 240 19.32 -10.41 8.75
C ILE A 240 20.40 -9.32 8.89
N LEU A 241 20.04 -8.12 9.35
CA LEU A 241 21.00 -7.02 9.52
C LEU A 241 21.90 -7.16 10.75
N LYS A 242 21.63 -8.11 11.64
CA LYS A 242 22.46 -8.41 12.83
C LYS A 242 23.37 -9.61 12.63
N ALA A 243 23.04 -10.50 11.69
CA ALA A 243 23.93 -11.54 11.20
C ALA A 243 25.17 -10.95 10.48
#